data_AF-A0A238V7C7-F1
#
_entry.id   AF-A0A238V7C7-F1
#
_cell.length_a   1.000
_cell.length_b   1.000
_cell.length_c   1.000
_cell.angle_alpha   90.00
_cell.angle_beta   90.00
_cell.angle_gamma   90.00
#
_symmetry.space_group_name_H-M   'P 1'
#
loop_
_entity.id
_entity.type
_entity.pdbx_description
1 polymer ?
#
loop_
_entity_poly.entity_id
_entity_poly.type
_entity_poly.pdbx_seq_one_letter_code
_entity_poly.pdbx_strand_id
1 'polypeptide(L)' 'MVQADTHHRYHVVCRECRTEKVFESAAAAESFTRRHAEATEHIVVYEPIE' A
#
# COMPACT_ATOMS: atom_id res chain seq x y z
N MET A 1 19.24 12.47 19.18
CA MET A 1 19.29 12.14 17.74
C MET A 1 17.84 12.04 17.29
N VAL A 2 17.23 13.15 16.89
CA VAL A 2 15.84 13.13 16.39
C VAL A 2 15.97 12.77 14.92
N GLN A 3 15.83 11.48 14.61
CA GLN A 3 15.77 11.03 13.22
C GLN A 3 14.51 11.64 12.62
N ALA A 4 14.66 12.27 11.46
CA ALA A 4 13.53 12.80 10.73
C ALA A 4 12.55 11.65 10.48
N ASP A 5 11.39 11.74 11.13
CA ASP A 5 10.24 10.88 10.88
C ASP A 5 9.74 11.24 9.47
N THR A 6 10.44 10.78 8.45
CA THR A 6 9.88 10.77 7.09
C THR A 6 8.79 9.72 7.18
N HIS A 7 7.56 10.13 7.51
CA HIS A 7 6.37 9.29 7.50
C HIS A 7 6.19 8.76 6.06
N HIS A 8 6.88 7.69 5.71
CA HIS A 8 6.74 7.03 4.41
C HIS A 8 5.35 6.42 4.39
N ARG A 9 4.42 7.15 3.78
CA ARG A 9 3.09 6.65 3.50
C ARG A 9 3.16 5.86 2.19
N TYR A 10 2.30 4.87 2.05
CA TYR A 10 2.25 3.99 0.90
C TYR A 10 0.84 4.01 0.36
N HIS A 11 0.69 4.40 -0.89
CA HIS A 11 -0.57 4.36 -1.59
C HIS A 11 -0.72 3.02 -2.30
N VAL A 12 -1.79 2.28 -1.98
CA VAL A 12 -2.14 1.01 -2.61
C VAL A 12 -3.36 1.22 -3.49
N VAL A 13 -3.27 0.79 -4.74
CA VAL A 13 -4.31 0.94 -5.75
C VAL A 13 -4.61 -0.41 -6.39
N CYS A 14 -5.89 -0.78 -6.39
CA CYS A 14 -6.43 -1.84 -7.23
C CYS A 14 -7.36 -1.20 -8.27
N ARG A 15 -6.94 -1.21 -9.54
CA ARG A 15 -7.69 -0.56 -10.64
C ARG A 15 -8.98 -1.29 -11.00
N GLU A 16 -9.02 -2.60 -10.76
CA GLU A 16 -10.17 -3.46 -11.05
C GLU A 16 -11.31 -3.23 -10.05
N CYS A 17 -10.98 -3.18 -8.76
CA CYS A 17 -11.94 -2.83 -7.71
C CYS A 17 -12.19 -1.32 -7.56
N ARG A 18 -11.39 -0.47 -8.22
CA ARG A 18 -11.30 0.98 -7.92
C ARG A 18 -11.09 1.24 -6.42
N THR A 19 -10.27 0.41 -5.79
CA THR A 19 -9.96 0.52 -4.37
C THR A 19 -8.63 1.25 -4.20
N GLU A 20 -8.64 2.29 -3.38
CA GLU A 20 -7.49 3.13 -3.06
C GLU A 20 -7.35 3.21 -1.54
N LYS A 21 -6.16 2.91 -1.01
CA LYS A 21 -5.87 2.95 0.43
C LYS A 21 -4.47 3.47 0.69
N VAL A 22 -4.32 4.21 1.80
CA VAL A 22 -3.02 4.69 2.27
C VAL A 22 -2.63 3.96 3.56
N PHE A 23 -1.37 3.56 3.65
CA PHE A 23 -0.78 2.91 4.81
C PHE A 23 0.45 3.67 5.27
N GLU A 24 0.71 3.71 6.58
CA GLU A 24 1.90 4.36 7.16
C GLU A 24 3.09 3.39 7.26
N SER A 25 3.01 2.23 6.60
CA SER A 25 4.02 1.18 6.69
C SER A 25 4.06 0.33 5.43
N ALA A 26 5.27 0.10 4.89
CA ALA A 26 5.50 -0.75 3.73
C ALA A 26 4.93 -2.16 3.95
N ALA A 27 5.19 -2.74 5.13
CA ALA A 27 4.72 -4.06 5.49
C ALA A 27 3.17 -4.17 5.49
N ALA A 28 2.47 -3.09 5.89
CA ALA A 28 1.02 -3.06 5.87
C ALA A 28 0.48 -2.95 4.44
N ALA A 29 1.09 -2.10 3.61
CA ALA A 29 0.75 -1.98 2.19
C ALA A 29 0.98 -3.30 1.43
N GLU A 30 2.12 -3.95 1.63
CA GLU A 30 2.44 -5.25 1.03
C GLU A 30 1.45 -6.33 1.50
N SER A 31 1.19 -6.41 2.80
CA SER A 31 0.26 -7.40 3.37
C SER A 31 -1.17 -7.21 2.85
N PHE A 32 -1.60 -5.98 2.58
CA PHE A 32 -2.89 -5.72 1.96
C PHE A 32 -2.89 -6.10 0.48
N THR A 33 -1.86 -5.67 -0.27
CA THR A 33 -1.68 -5.96 -1.69
C THR A 33 -1.74 -7.47 -1.95
N ARG A 34 -0.95 -8.25 -1.20
CA ARG A 34 -0.88 -9.70 -1.35
C ARG A 34 -2.23 -10.36 -1.08
N ARG A 35 -2.85 -10.06 0.07
CA ARG A 35 -4.18 -10.62 0.43
C ARG A 35 -5.26 -10.25 -0.57
N HIS A 36 -5.24 -9.03 -1.10
CA HIS A 36 -6.22 -8.60 -2.08
C HIS A 36 -6.01 -9.31 -3.42
N ALA A 37 -4.77 -9.38 -3.91
CA ALA A 37 -4.43 -10.13 -5.12
C ALA A 37 -4.78 -11.61 -5.00
N GLU A 38 -4.51 -12.26 -3.85
CA GLU A 38 -4.89 -13.65 -3.60
C GLU A 38 -6.41 -13.87 -3.57
N ALA A 39 -7.18 -12.92 -3.02
CA ALA A 39 -8.62 -13.05 -2.87
C ALA A 39 -9.41 -12.70 -4.14
N THR A 40 -8.84 -11.91 -5.03
CA THR A 40 -9.55 -11.32 -6.18
C THR A 40 -8.90 -11.61 -7.53
N GLU A 41 -7.68 -12.16 -7.53
CA GLU A 41 -6.84 -12.34 -8.72
C GLU A 41 -6.54 -11.02 -9.46
N HIS A 42 -6.79 -9.88 -8.81
CA HIS A 42 -6.56 -8.56 -9.39
C HIS A 42 -5.10 -8.11 -9.28
N ILE A 43 -4.71 -7.23 -10.21
CA ILE A 43 -3.43 -6.54 -10.17
C ILE A 43 -3.54 -5.36 -9.20
N VAL A 44 -2.89 -5.50 -8.06
CA VAL A 44 -2.77 -4.47 -7.03
C VAL A 44 -1.34 -3.95 -7.02
N VAL A 45 -1.19 -2.62 -7.08
CA VAL A 45 0.11 -1.94 -7.04
C VAL A 45 0.18 -1.07 -5.79
N TYR A 46 1.39 -0.90 -5.24
CA TYR A 46 1.63 0.05 -4.18
C TYR A 46 2.88 0.89 -4.44
N GLU A 47 2.83 2.16 -4.06
CA GLU A 47 3.92 3.11 -4.23
C GLU A 47 4.11 3.96 -2.97
N PRO A 48 5.36 4.30 -2.59
CA PRO A 48 5.61 5.26 -1.53
C PRO A 48 5.15 6.66 -1.96
N ILE A 49 4.56 7.40 -1.04
CA ILE A 49 4.12 8.78 -1.20
C ILE A 49 4.71 9.65 -0.07
N GLU A 50 5.09 10.88 -0.42
CA GLU A 50 5.62 11.89 0.51
C GLU A 50 4.48 12.68 1.18
#